data_AF-A0AAU8VDB6-F1
#
_entry.id   AF-A0AAU8VDB6-F1
#
_cell.length_a   1.000
_cell.length_b   1.000
_cell.length_c   1.000
_cell.angle_alpha   90.00
_cell.angle_beta   90.00
_cell.angle_gamma   90.00
#
_symmetry.space_group_name_H-M   'P 1'
#
loop_
_entity.id
_entity.type
_entity.pdbx_description
1 polymer ?
#
loop_
_entity_poly.entity_id
_entity_poly.type
_entity_poly.pdbx_seq_one_letter_code
_entity_poly.pdbx_strand_id
1 'polypeptide(L)'
;MSKDLFDYDDSKVESVLEYSERLLNRKFSELMEEYRKSPYKTYQDYVNKTVSTMDDKPISMRSKGQYGNYIEKYFFGYLPNNDSTPDFEKIGVELKVTPFKINKNGTISAKERLVLNILNYETENLDDFYKTHLWQKCQNLLLLFYNGLISRQTMEDYSIEKIFLYEWFEEDMAVILEDYQKITKKIKDGNAHQLSESDGKYLSTCTKGEGHGKDFRKQPFGNELAKQRAWELKASYMTNLIRNRIFNQGGQEDESITETSRGKEKSFTKIIEERISVYKGCSESELYKLFKVNPKAKGKNSILIRKILGLTGDIEKTQEFQKANMNLRVIRVDKEGLPKEDSPFKTYQFKELSENDNWEDSQPYLEIFSKQFLFVVFKEIEPKLFVLDSMKFWGFPDSQIEELQRVWQETRNIIKNSVKLTFQNNRVSTNFPQSRVNQVIFTKIHASNSYYEIEKGKFVGKGKLSDTDELPNGLRITKHSFWMTKKFLKEVLEGKWD
;
A
#
# COMPACT_ATOMS: atom_id res chain seq x y z
N MET A 1 12.46 13.67 40.43
CA MET A 1 12.83 12.33 40.90
C MET A 1 12.88 11.43 39.68
N SER A 2 13.97 10.68 39.47
CA SER A 2 14.02 9.68 38.41
C SER A 2 12.92 8.66 38.70
N LYS A 3 11.85 8.62 37.89
CA LYS A 3 10.83 7.58 38.00
C LYS A 3 11.47 6.25 37.60
N ASP A 4 11.27 5.21 38.40
CA ASP A 4 11.75 3.87 38.09
C ASP A 4 11.18 3.38 36.75
N LEU A 5 11.81 2.36 36.15
CA LEU A 5 11.16 1.63 35.06
C LEU A 5 9.90 0.94 35.59
N PHE A 6 8.90 0.86 34.71
CA PHE A 6 7.57 0.28 34.96
C PHE A 6 6.67 1.06 35.93
N ASP A 7 7.08 2.27 36.32
CA ASP A 7 6.29 3.19 37.15
C ASP A 7 5.14 3.87 36.37
N TYR A 8 4.13 3.08 36.04
CA TYR A 8 2.86 3.52 35.46
C TYR A 8 1.68 2.71 36.01
N ASP A 9 0.49 3.32 36.00
CA ASP A 9 -0.77 2.68 36.33
C ASP A 9 -1.38 2.09 35.05
N ASP A 10 -1.31 0.77 34.89
CA ASP A 10 -1.84 0.03 33.73
C ASP A 10 -3.38 0.05 33.64
N SER A 11 -4.06 0.63 34.64
CA SER A 11 -5.51 0.83 34.65
C SER A 11 -5.95 2.22 34.17
N LYS A 12 -5.01 3.11 33.79
CA LYS A 12 -5.31 4.47 33.32
C LYS A 12 -4.58 4.79 32.02
N VAL A 13 -5.35 5.16 30.99
CA VAL A 13 -4.82 5.54 29.67
C VAL A 13 -3.82 6.70 29.79
N GLU A 14 -4.15 7.73 30.55
CA GLU A 14 -3.31 8.91 30.74
C GLU A 14 -1.98 8.54 31.40
N SER A 15 -1.99 7.63 32.39
CA SER A 15 -0.76 7.19 33.04
C SER A 15 0.16 6.42 32.09
N VAL A 16 -0.40 5.59 31.22
CA VAL A 16 0.38 4.86 30.20
C VAL A 16 0.94 5.83 29.16
N LEU A 17 0.16 6.83 28.73
CA LEU A 17 0.61 7.85 27.79
C LEU A 17 1.73 8.73 28.36
N GLU A 18 1.54 9.29 29.55
CA GLU A 18 2.55 10.10 30.25
C GLU A 18 3.84 9.31 30.49
N TYR A 19 3.72 8.03 30.84
CA TYR A 19 4.87 7.14 30.98
C TYR A 19 5.56 6.96 29.63
N SER A 20 4.81 6.73 28.55
CA SER A 20 5.33 6.52 27.20
C SER A 20 6.14 7.71 26.68
N GLU A 21 5.79 8.94 27.05
CA GLU A 21 6.55 10.15 26.68
C GLU A 21 8.02 10.10 27.10
N ARG A 22 8.36 9.30 28.12
CA ARG A 22 9.75 9.04 28.53
C ARG A 22 10.58 8.30 27.47
N LEU A 23 9.99 7.79 26.39
CA LEU A 23 10.71 7.20 25.25
C LEU A 23 11.16 8.24 24.22
N LEU A 24 10.57 9.44 24.23
CA LEU A 24 10.77 10.42 23.16
C LEU A 24 12.22 10.85 23.05
N ASN A 25 12.77 10.72 21.84
CA ASN A 25 14.13 11.12 21.45
C ASN A 25 15.26 10.50 22.28
N ARG A 26 15.00 9.37 22.94
CA ARG A 26 16.01 8.60 23.66
C ARG A 26 16.45 7.39 22.86
N LYS A 27 17.75 7.10 22.89
CA LYS A 27 18.28 5.93 22.20
C LYS A 27 17.86 4.66 22.91
N PHE A 28 17.60 3.62 22.11
CA PHE A 28 17.29 2.30 22.64
C PHE A 28 18.42 1.72 23.52
N SER A 29 19.68 2.09 23.25
CA SER A 29 20.81 1.71 24.12
C SER A 29 20.70 2.27 25.54
N GLU A 30 20.19 3.49 25.72
CA GLU A 30 19.97 4.09 27.04
C GLU A 30 18.88 3.34 27.81
N LEU A 31 17.79 2.98 27.11
CA LEU A 31 16.72 2.16 27.67
C LEU A 31 17.25 0.80 28.15
N MET A 32 18.07 0.14 27.34
CA MET A 32 18.68 -1.13 27.74
C MET A 32 19.58 -0.96 28.97
N GLU A 33 20.33 0.13 29.08
CA GLU A 33 21.18 0.39 30.25
C GLU A 33 20.35 0.60 31.52
N GLU A 34 19.25 1.36 31.44
CA GLU A 34 18.30 1.51 32.54
C GLU A 34 17.68 0.17 32.93
N TYR A 35 17.23 -0.62 31.95
CA TYR A 35 16.67 -1.94 32.20
C TYR A 35 17.67 -2.86 32.88
N ARG A 36 18.94 -2.87 32.46
CA ARG A 36 19.98 -3.68 33.11
C ARG A 36 20.20 -3.28 34.57
N LYS A 37 20.24 -1.97 34.85
CA LYS A 37 20.42 -1.42 36.21
C LYS A 37 19.20 -1.62 37.11
N SER A 38 18.00 -1.68 36.54
CA SER A 38 16.76 -1.89 37.29
C SER A 38 16.76 -3.23 38.04
N PRO A 39 16.37 -3.25 39.33
CA PRO A 39 16.15 -4.51 40.05
C PRO A 39 14.91 -5.27 39.57
N TYR A 40 14.02 -4.61 38.83
CA TYR A 40 12.80 -5.18 38.26
C TYR A 40 12.99 -5.46 36.76
N LYS A 41 12.47 -6.59 36.26
CA LYS A 41 12.56 -6.96 34.84
C LYS A 41 11.20 -7.14 34.16
N THR A 42 10.13 -7.16 34.95
CA THR A 42 8.74 -7.15 34.47
C THR A 42 7.91 -6.09 35.18
N TYR A 43 6.76 -5.73 34.63
CA TYR A 43 5.79 -4.87 35.31
C TYR A 43 5.35 -5.47 36.66
N GLN A 44 5.16 -6.79 36.69
CA GLN A 44 4.75 -7.50 37.91
C GLN A 44 5.83 -7.46 39.00
N ASP A 45 7.11 -7.55 38.64
CA ASP A 45 8.23 -7.39 39.57
C ASP A 45 8.17 -6.02 40.25
N TYR A 46 7.92 -4.97 39.47
CA TYR A 46 7.83 -3.59 39.95
C TYR A 46 6.61 -3.36 40.86
N VAL A 47 5.45 -3.88 40.48
CA VAL A 47 4.21 -3.78 41.28
C VAL A 47 4.35 -4.52 42.60
N ASN A 48 4.91 -5.73 42.58
CA ASN A 48 5.12 -6.56 43.77
C ASN A 48 6.36 -6.18 44.59
N LYS A 49 7.14 -5.19 44.12
CA LYS A 49 8.43 -4.80 44.72
C LYS A 49 9.37 -6.00 44.94
N THR A 50 9.37 -6.92 43.97
CA THR A 50 10.18 -8.15 44.02
C THR A 50 11.38 -8.01 43.08
N VAL A 51 12.59 -8.20 43.61
CA VAL A 51 13.81 -8.20 42.79
C VAL A 51 13.78 -9.40 41.84
N SER A 52 13.97 -9.13 40.55
CA SER A 52 13.89 -10.17 39.53
C SER A 52 15.10 -11.10 39.58
N THR A 53 14.86 -12.39 39.34
CA THR A 53 15.92 -13.39 39.15
C THR A 53 16.13 -13.73 37.67
N MET A 54 15.51 -12.99 36.75
CA MET A 54 15.61 -13.26 35.31
C MET A 54 16.98 -12.84 34.77
N ASP A 55 17.66 -13.78 34.11
CA ASP A 55 18.88 -13.49 33.36
C ASP A 55 18.57 -12.66 32.11
N ASP A 56 19.33 -11.57 31.92
CA ASP A 56 19.24 -10.77 30.71
C ASP A 56 19.94 -11.49 29.55
N LYS A 57 19.14 -12.04 28.63
CA LYS A 57 19.67 -12.70 27.43
C LYS A 57 20.11 -11.66 26.40
N PRO A 58 21.27 -11.85 25.75
CA PRO A 58 21.72 -10.96 24.69
C PRO A 58 20.73 -10.97 23.52
N ILE A 59 20.40 -9.77 23.03
CA ILE A 59 19.47 -9.58 21.92
C ILE A 59 20.19 -9.50 20.58
N SER A 60 19.49 -9.95 19.52
CA SER A 60 20.02 -9.84 18.16
C SER A 60 19.66 -8.48 17.56
N MET A 61 20.65 -7.59 17.53
CA MET A 61 20.52 -6.24 16.94
C MET A 61 20.30 -6.22 15.42
N ARG A 62 20.37 -7.39 14.76
CA ARG A 62 20.16 -7.54 13.31
C ARG A 62 18.70 -7.78 12.93
N SER A 63 17.85 -8.21 13.87
CA SER A 63 16.46 -8.55 13.59
C SER A 63 15.55 -7.33 13.79
N LYS A 64 15.51 -6.42 12.81
CA LYS A 64 14.75 -5.15 12.89
C LYS A 64 13.27 -5.33 13.27
N GLY A 65 12.66 -6.47 12.91
CA GLY A 65 11.28 -6.81 13.26
C GLY A 65 11.04 -7.13 14.74
N GLN A 66 12.08 -7.17 15.58
CA GLN A 66 11.97 -7.41 17.03
C GLN A 66 11.96 -6.12 17.84
N TYR A 67 12.15 -4.96 17.21
CA TYR A 67 12.22 -3.70 17.95
C TYR A 67 10.97 -3.43 18.79
N GLY A 68 9.77 -3.75 18.27
CA GLY A 68 8.52 -3.69 19.03
C GLY A 68 8.54 -4.56 20.30
N ASN A 69 8.84 -5.85 20.13
CA ASN A 69 8.95 -6.80 21.25
C ASN A 69 9.98 -6.36 22.30
N TYR A 70 11.03 -5.66 21.89
CA TYR A 70 12.02 -5.13 22.81
C TYR A 70 11.54 -3.89 23.56
N ILE A 71 10.74 -3.02 22.94
CA ILE A 71 10.10 -1.91 23.67
C ILE A 71 9.09 -2.46 24.68
N GLU A 72 8.25 -3.43 24.31
CA GLU A 72 7.34 -4.13 25.22
C GLU A 72 8.08 -4.66 26.45
N LYS A 73 9.17 -5.41 26.23
CA LYS A 73 9.97 -6.01 27.30
C LYS A 73 10.73 -4.99 28.13
N TYR A 74 11.55 -4.16 27.49
CA TYR A 74 12.54 -3.34 28.19
C TYR A 74 11.97 -2.06 28.76
N PHE A 75 10.85 -1.56 28.24
CA PHE A 75 10.24 -0.32 28.71
C PHE A 75 8.92 -0.51 29.44
N PHE A 76 8.03 -1.38 28.95
CA PHE A 76 6.73 -1.63 29.59
C PHE A 76 6.75 -2.83 30.54
N GLY A 77 7.70 -3.75 30.39
CA GLY A 77 7.90 -4.88 31.29
C GLY A 77 7.03 -6.09 30.95
N TYR A 78 6.55 -6.18 29.71
CA TYR A 78 5.77 -7.31 29.20
C TYR A 78 6.67 -8.31 28.47
N LEU A 79 6.54 -9.59 28.83
CA LEU A 79 7.23 -10.66 28.12
C LEU A 79 6.42 -11.09 26.90
N PRO A 80 7.07 -11.46 25.79
CA PRO A 80 6.37 -11.99 24.63
C PRO A 80 5.44 -13.15 25.01
N ASN A 81 4.15 -12.98 24.74
CA ASN A 81 3.13 -14.00 24.95
C ASN A 81 2.25 -14.10 23.69
N ASN A 82 1.44 -15.16 23.61
CA ASN A 82 0.51 -15.37 22.49
C ASN A 82 -0.93 -14.98 22.88
N ASP A 83 -1.10 -14.02 23.79
CA ASP A 83 -2.42 -13.62 24.26
C ASP A 83 -3.19 -12.89 23.14
N SER A 84 -4.49 -13.18 23.07
CA SER A 84 -5.45 -12.50 22.22
C SER A 84 -5.92 -11.16 22.80
N THR A 85 -5.67 -10.87 24.08
CA THR A 85 -6.00 -9.59 24.70
C THR A 85 -5.06 -8.46 24.25
N PRO A 86 -5.47 -7.19 24.42
CA PRO A 86 -4.57 -6.03 24.27
C PRO A 86 -3.42 -6.06 25.28
N ASP A 87 -2.26 -5.51 24.91
CA ASP A 87 -1.11 -5.41 25.81
C ASP A 87 -1.42 -4.71 27.15
N PHE A 88 -2.29 -3.70 27.14
CA PHE A 88 -2.84 -3.04 28.33
C PHE A 88 -4.32 -3.42 28.51
N GLU A 89 -4.58 -4.65 28.94
CA GLU A 89 -5.92 -5.25 29.00
C GLU A 89 -6.94 -4.38 29.77
N LYS A 90 -6.57 -3.82 30.93
CA LYS A 90 -7.47 -3.06 31.80
C LYS A 90 -8.03 -1.78 31.16
N ILE A 91 -7.31 -1.23 30.20
CA ILE A 91 -7.70 -0.01 29.47
C ILE A 91 -8.04 -0.29 28.00
N GLY A 92 -7.93 -1.55 27.56
CA GLY A 92 -8.22 -1.95 26.19
C GLY A 92 -7.33 -1.28 25.14
N VAL A 93 -6.04 -1.11 25.43
CA VAL A 93 -5.05 -0.49 24.53
C VAL A 93 -4.00 -1.52 24.10
N GLU A 94 -3.78 -1.64 22.80
CA GLU A 94 -2.74 -2.48 22.20
C GLU A 94 -1.55 -1.62 21.79
N LEU A 95 -0.32 -2.07 22.05
CA LEU A 95 0.90 -1.37 21.71
C LEU A 95 1.36 -1.77 20.31
N LYS A 96 1.68 -0.79 19.45
CA LYS A 96 2.36 -1.05 18.18
C LYS A 96 3.53 -0.10 17.98
N VAL A 97 4.71 -0.67 17.74
CA VAL A 97 5.90 0.08 17.34
C VAL A 97 6.05 -0.01 15.83
N THR A 98 6.03 1.13 15.15
CA THR A 98 5.98 1.16 13.67
C THR A 98 6.97 2.17 13.07
N PRO A 99 7.73 1.80 12.03
CA PRO A 99 8.68 2.70 11.40
C PRO A 99 8.03 3.67 10.41
N PHE A 100 8.55 4.89 10.37
CA PHE A 100 8.38 5.81 9.24
C PHE A 100 9.70 6.00 8.48
N LYS A 101 9.63 6.68 7.34
CA LYS A 101 10.79 7.12 6.57
C LYS A 101 10.64 8.55 6.09
N ILE A 102 11.78 9.23 5.95
CA ILE A 102 11.89 10.54 5.30
C ILE A 102 12.32 10.32 3.85
N ASN A 103 11.50 10.77 2.90
CA ASN A 103 11.78 10.65 1.48
C ASN A 103 12.83 11.69 1.05
N LYS A 104 13.45 11.49 -0.13
CA LYS A 104 14.48 12.41 -0.67
C LYS A 104 13.99 13.86 -0.81
N ASN A 105 12.69 14.08 -0.99
CA ASN A 105 12.06 15.40 -1.07
C ASN A 105 11.66 15.99 0.30
N GLY A 106 12.04 15.35 1.42
CA GLY A 106 11.72 15.79 2.78
C GLY A 106 10.35 15.33 3.30
N THR A 107 9.47 14.79 2.45
CA THR A 107 8.16 14.30 2.91
C THR A 107 8.30 13.03 3.74
N ILE A 108 7.49 12.88 4.77
CA ILE A 108 7.46 11.68 5.62
C ILE A 108 6.46 10.65 5.04
N SER A 109 6.71 9.36 5.22
CA SER A 109 5.76 8.29 4.87
C SER A 109 5.93 7.10 5.80
N ALA A 110 4.90 6.25 5.91
CA ALA A 110 5.05 4.95 6.54
C ALA A 110 6.10 4.14 5.78
N LYS A 111 6.93 3.39 6.51
CA LYS A 111 7.89 2.48 5.88
C LYS A 111 7.21 1.15 5.52
N GLU A 112 6.22 0.74 6.30
CA GLU A 112 5.49 -0.51 6.15
C GLU A 112 4.00 -0.35 6.50
N ARG A 113 3.22 -1.39 6.21
CA ARG A 113 1.84 -1.58 6.63
C ARG A 113 1.77 -1.85 8.14
N LEU A 114 0.68 -1.49 8.81
CA LEU A 114 0.50 -1.76 10.24
C LEU A 114 -0.27 -3.07 10.42
N VAL A 115 0.44 -4.13 10.82
CA VAL A 115 -0.16 -5.44 11.11
C VAL A 115 -0.86 -5.40 12.47
N LEU A 116 -2.11 -5.86 12.51
CA LEU A 116 -2.99 -5.77 13.68
C LEU A 116 -3.09 -7.11 14.43
N ASN A 117 -3.97 -8.00 13.95
CA ASN A 117 -4.26 -9.29 14.57
C ASN A 117 -4.30 -10.41 13.52
N ILE A 118 -3.98 -11.64 13.91
CA ILE A 118 -4.13 -12.81 13.03
C ILE A 118 -5.61 -12.99 12.69
N LEU A 119 -5.91 -13.16 11.40
CA LEU A 119 -7.24 -13.55 10.94
C LEU A 119 -7.37 -15.06 11.07
N ASN A 120 -8.07 -15.51 12.10
CA ASN A 120 -8.44 -16.91 12.25
C ASN A 120 -9.72 -17.19 11.45
N TYR A 121 -9.60 -17.84 10.28
CA TYR A 121 -10.74 -18.10 9.40
C TYR A 121 -11.88 -18.87 10.07
N GLU A 122 -11.61 -19.74 11.05
CA GLU A 122 -12.61 -20.61 11.67
C GLU A 122 -13.35 -19.92 12.83
N THR A 123 -12.69 -19.03 13.55
CA THR A 123 -13.24 -18.44 14.79
C THR A 123 -13.53 -16.96 14.69
N GLU A 124 -13.02 -16.26 13.67
CA GLU A 124 -13.30 -14.84 13.51
C GLU A 124 -14.79 -14.62 13.26
N ASN A 125 -15.36 -13.58 13.88
CA ASN A 125 -16.71 -13.16 13.52
C ASN A 125 -16.66 -12.59 12.10
N LEU A 126 -17.42 -13.16 11.17
CA LEU A 126 -17.45 -12.73 9.77
C LEU A 126 -18.68 -11.86 9.44
N ASP A 127 -19.59 -11.68 10.40
CA ASP A 127 -20.87 -10.97 10.22
C ASP A 127 -20.83 -9.56 10.80
N ASP A 128 -20.10 -9.37 11.90
CA ASP A 128 -20.13 -8.14 12.69
C ASP A 128 -18.72 -7.73 13.12
N PHE A 129 -18.21 -6.67 12.48
CA PHE A 129 -16.87 -6.12 12.72
C PHE A 129 -16.62 -5.80 14.19
N TYR A 130 -17.61 -5.23 14.90
CA TYR A 130 -17.46 -4.80 16.29
C TYR A 130 -17.46 -5.96 17.29
N LYS A 131 -17.70 -7.19 16.82
CA LYS A 131 -17.62 -8.43 17.60
C LYS A 131 -16.47 -9.32 17.18
N THR A 132 -15.52 -8.80 16.39
CA THR A 132 -14.31 -9.52 15.98
C THR A 132 -13.25 -9.49 17.07
N HIS A 133 -12.32 -10.45 16.99
CA HIS A 133 -11.08 -10.40 17.79
C HIS A 133 -10.23 -9.20 17.40
N LEU A 134 -10.27 -8.80 16.12
CA LEU A 134 -9.65 -7.56 15.65
C LEU A 134 -10.14 -6.34 16.43
N TRP A 135 -11.46 -6.15 16.55
CA TRP A 135 -12.02 -5.01 17.27
C TRP A 135 -11.69 -5.06 18.76
N GLN A 136 -11.88 -6.23 19.40
CA GLN A 136 -11.56 -6.42 20.81
C GLN A 136 -10.10 -6.09 21.13
N LYS A 137 -9.16 -6.51 20.27
CA LYS A 137 -7.74 -6.28 20.47
C LYS A 137 -7.28 -4.88 20.06
N CYS A 138 -7.81 -4.36 18.95
CA CYS A 138 -7.26 -3.18 18.27
C CYS A 138 -8.24 -2.00 18.23
N GLN A 139 -9.23 -1.92 19.11
CA GLN A 139 -10.11 -0.74 19.23
C GLN A 139 -9.33 0.55 19.55
N ASN A 140 -8.28 0.45 20.38
CA ASN A 140 -7.37 1.55 20.70
C ASN A 140 -5.92 1.08 20.54
N LEU A 141 -5.09 1.88 19.87
CA LEU A 141 -3.71 1.54 19.58
C LEU A 141 -2.76 2.63 20.10
N LEU A 142 -1.84 2.27 20.98
CA LEU A 142 -0.71 3.11 21.32
C LEU A 142 0.37 2.93 20.24
N LEU A 143 0.48 3.90 19.34
CA LEU A 143 1.44 3.87 18.24
C LEU A 143 2.73 4.60 18.63
N LEU A 144 3.85 3.89 18.60
CA LEU A 144 5.19 4.43 18.82
C LEU A 144 5.96 4.48 17.50
N PHE A 145 6.27 5.68 17.02
CA PHE A 145 6.90 5.89 15.72
C PHE A 145 8.39 6.17 15.86
N TYR A 146 9.18 5.47 15.04
CA TYR A 146 10.62 5.70 14.92
C TYR A 146 11.04 5.80 13.45
N ASN A 147 12.15 6.48 13.17
CA ASN A 147 12.67 6.57 11.82
C ASN A 147 13.42 5.28 11.44
N GLY A 148 12.83 4.48 10.55
CA GLY A 148 13.34 3.17 10.16
C GLY A 148 14.37 3.17 9.03
N LEU A 149 14.74 4.33 8.48
CA LEU A 149 15.71 4.48 7.39
C LEU A 149 16.80 5.50 7.74
N ILE A 150 17.60 5.18 8.75
CA ILE A 150 18.79 5.97 9.09
C ILE A 150 20.05 5.22 8.67
N SER A 151 20.88 5.88 7.86
CA SER A 151 22.13 5.31 7.35
C SER A 151 23.12 5.05 8.49
N ARG A 152 23.80 3.90 8.43
CA ARG A 152 24.86 3.49 9.39
C ARG A 152 24.40 3.35 10.85
N GLN A 153 23.10 3.26 11.11
CA GLN A 153 22.57 3.01 12.46
C GLN A 153 22.17 1.54 12.65
N THR A 154 22.35 1.07 13.88
CA THR A 154 21.82 -0.21 14.35
C THR A 154 20.55 0.00 15.16
N MET A 155 19.89 -1.08 15.59
CA MET A 155 18.71 -0.98 16.44
C MET A 155 18.97 -0.23 17.76
N GLU A 156 20.20 -0.27 18.28
CA GLU A 156 20.62 0.46 19.48
C GLU A 156 20.48 1.98 19.34
N ASP A 157 20.56 2.49 18.11
CA ASP A 157 20.49 3.92 17.81
C ASP A 157 19.05 4.40 17.58
N TYR A 158 18.08 3.49 17.48
CA TYR A 158 16.69 3.86 17.26
C TYR A 158 16.15 4.65 18.45
N SER A 159 15.30 5.63 18.15
CA SER A 159 14.60 6.43 19.13
C SER A 159 13.15 6.59 18.69
N ILE A 160 12.23 6.56 19.65
CA ILE A 160 10.83 6.91 19.39
C ILE A 160 10.77 8.42 19.22
N GLU A 161 10.24 8.90 18.10
CA GLU A 161 10.17 10.33 17.78
C GLU A 161 8.75 10.88 17.95
N LYS A 162 7.73 10.01 17.84
CA LYS A 162 6.32 10.36 18.03
C LYS A 162 5.56 9.24 18.74
N ILE A 163 4.60 9.66 19.53
CA ILE A 163 3.64 8.81 20.24
C ILE A 163 2.26 9.30 19.84
N PHE A 164 1.37 8.37 19.53
CA PHE A 164 0.03 8.70 19.11
C PHE A 164 -0.94 7.62 19.60
N LEU A 165 -1.96 8.02 20.37
CA LEU A 165 -3.08 7.15 20.67
C LEU A 165 -4.03 7.17 19.48
N TYR A 166 -4.03 6.09 18.71
CA TYR A 166 -4.91 5.92 17.58
C TYR A 166 -6.24 5.32 18.04
N GLU A 167 -7.30 5.98 17.62
CA GLU A 167 -8.67 5.49 17.64
C GLU A 167 -9.18 5.45 16.19
N TRP A 168 -10.17 4.60 15.95
CA TRP A 168 -10.77 4.49 14.62
C TRP A 168 -11.53 5.77 14.25
N PHE A 169 -11.07 6.48 13.23
CA PHE A 169 -11.69 7.73 12.79
C PHE A 169 -13.06 7.50 12.15
N GLU A 170 -14.07 8.23 12.63
CA GLU A 170 -15.45 8.15 12.13
C GLU A 170 -15.53 8.34 10.61
N GLU A 171 -14.77 9.30 10.06
CA GLU A 171 -14.77 9.57 8.62
C GLU A 171 -14.26 8.41 7.75
N ASP A 172 -13.48 7.49 8.33
CA ASP A 172 -12.90 6.34 7.64
C ASP A 172 -13.73 5.06 7.82
N MET A 173 -14.64 5.03 8.81
CA MET A 173 -15.35 3.81 9.19
C MET A 173 -16.21 3.22 8.07
N ALA A 174 -16.83 4.07 7.24
CA ALA A 174 -17.62 3.58 6.11
C ALA A 174 -16.79 2.75 5.12
N VAL A 175 -15.51 3.10 4.92
CA VAL A 175 -14.59 2.35 4.04
C VAL A 175 -14.06 1.10 4.75
N ILE A 176 -13.70 1.22 6.03
CA ILE A 176 -13.21 0.08 6.83
C ILE A 176 -14.26 -1.04 6.89
N LEU A 177 -15.53 -0.69 7.14
CA LEU A 177 -16.63 -1.64 7.17
C LEU A 177 -16.90 -2.26 5.80
N GLU A 178 -16.80 -1.48 4.71
CA GLU A 178 -16.90 -2.00 3.35
C GLU A 178 -15.78 -3.01 3.04
N ASP A 179 -14.54 -2.68 3.42
CA ASP A 179 -13.38 -3.56 3.20
C ASP A 179 -13.51 -4.86 3.99
N TYR A 180 -13.89 -4.77 5.27
CA TYR A 180 -14.18 -5.94 6.11
C TYR A 180 -15.28 -6.81 5.50
N GLN A 181 -16.40 -6.21 5.04
CA GLN A 181 -17.48 -6.95 4.39
C GLN A 181 -17.03 -7.65 3.11
N LYS A 182 -16.20 -7.00 2.29
CA LYS A 182 -15.68 -7.60 1.06
C LYS A 182 -14.78 -8.81 1.36
N ILE A 183 -13.86 -8.67 2.32
CA ILE A 183 -12.93 -9.73 2.73
C ILE A 183 -13.69 -10.91 3.34
N THR A 184 -14.58 -10.64 4.30
CA THR A 184 -15.38 -11.69 4.96
C THR A 184 -16.35 -12.38 4.01
N LYS A 185 -16.90 -11.65 3.03
CA LYS A 185 -17.70 -12.27 1.96
C LYS A 185 -16.86 -13.27 1.15
N LYS A 186 -15.63 -12.94 0.77
CA LYS A 186 -14.74 -13.86 0.03
C LYS A 186 -14.47 -15.14 0.82
N ILE A 187 -14.32 -15.03 2.15
CA ILE A 187 -14.18 -16.18 3.06
C ILE A 187 -15.47 -17.01 3.10
N LYS A 188 -16.64 -16.36 3.26
CA LYS A 188 -17.96 -17.00 3.26
C LYS A 188 -18.30 -17.71 1.95
N ASP A 189 -17.79 -17.20 0.83
CA ASP A 189 -17.93 -17.79 -0.50
C ASP A 189 -16.95 -18.98 -0.71
N GLY A 190 -16.16 -19.37 0.30
CA GLY A 190 -15.22 -20.50 0.25
C GLY A 190 -13.87 -20.18 -0.39
N ASN A 191 -13.59 -18.90 -0.61
CA ASN A 191 -12.46 -18.42 -1.40
C ASN A 191 -11.38 -17.73 -0.53
N ALA A 192 -11.21 -18.13 0.73
CA ALA A 192 -10.17 -17.54 1.59
C ALA A 192 -8.74 -17.72 1.03
N HIS A 193 -8.51 -18.80 0.27
CA HIS A 193 -7.25 -19.06 -0.43
C HIS A 193 -6.95 -18.04 -1.55
N GLN A 194 -7.96 -17.29 -2.01
CA GLN A 194 -7.86 -16.24 -3.03
C GLN A 194 -7.86 -14.82 -2.43
N LEU A 195 -7.86 -14.70 -1.10
CA LEU A 195 -7.68 -13.41 -0.46
C LEU A 195 -6.38 -12.77 -0.94
N SER A 196 -6.38 -11.45 -1.04
CA SER A 196 -5.23 -10.65 -1.43
C SER A 196 -5.21 -9.33 -0.67
N GLU A 197 -4.04 -8.68 -0.64
CA GLU A 197 -3.94 -7.33 -0.04
C GLU A 197 -4.86 -6.33 -0.78
N SER A 198 -5.15 -6.58 -2.06
CA SER A 198 -6.04 -5.76 -2.88
C SER A 198 -7.53 -5.88 -2.59
N ASP A 199 -7.95 -6.84 -1.74
CA ASP A 199 -9.36 -6.95 -1.36
C ASP A 199 -9.82 -5.72 -0.57
N GLY A 200 -8.95 -5.16 0.29
CA GLY A 200 -9.21 -3.96 1.08
C GLY A 200 -8.52 -2.68 0.58
N LYS A 201 -9.05 -1.51 0.98
CA LYS A 201 -8.56 -0.18 0.64
C LYS A 201 -7.83 0.49 1.81
N TYR A 202 -8.41 0.45 3.01
CA TYR A 202 -7.80 0.97 4.24
C TYR A 202 -7.43 -0.18 5.17
N LEU A 203 -8.41 -1.03 5.48
CA LEU A 203 -8.24 -2.29 6.21
C LEU A 203 -8.08 -3.41 5.18
N SER A 204 -7.04 -4.24 5.31
CA SER A 204 -6.84 -5.39 4.42
C SER A 204 -6.27 -6.59 5.19
N THR A 205 -5.81 -7.59 4.46
CA THR A 205 -5.13 -8.76 5.02
C THR A 205 -3.79 -9.04 4.31
N CYS A 206 -2.72 -9.20 5.08
CA CYS A 206 -1.43 -9.68 4.57
C CYS A 206 -1.16 -11.12 4.98
N THR A 207 -0.40 -11.84 4.16
CA THR A 207 0.13 -13.16 4.54
C THR A 207 1.08 -13.05 5.73
N LYS A 208 1.00 -13.96 6.70
CA LYS A 208 1.90 -14.02 7.87
C LYS A 208 2.30 -15.45 8.18
N GLY A 209 3.60 -15.73 8.28
CA GLY A 209 4.11 -17.07 8.58
C GLY A 209 5.59 -17.27 8.27
N GLU A 210 6.12 -18.45 8.61
CA GLU A 210 7.55 -18.80 8.49
C GLU A 210 7.96 -19.25 7.07
N GLY A 211 6.98 -19.41 6.17
CA GLY A 211 7.16 -20.01 4.84
C GLY A 211 7.12 -21.53 4.86
N HIS A 212 7.62 -22.13 3.77
CA HIS A 212 7.81 -23.59 3.63
C HIS A 212 6.55 -24.45 3.86
N GLY A 213 5.36 -23.93 3.53
CA GLY A 213 4.11 -24.69 3.60
C GLY A 213 3.54 -24.89 5.02
N LYS A 214 4.17 -24.34 6.07
CA LYS A 214 3.66 -24.40 7.45
C LYS A 214 2.54 -23.39 7.73
N ASP A 215 2.31 -22.47 6.80
CA ASP A 215 1.42 -21.33 6.96
C ASP A 215 0.01 -21.60 6.44
N PHE A 216 -0.26 -22.78 5.90
CA PHE A 216 -1.60 -23.12 5.43
C PHE A 216 -2.55 -23.38 6.60
N ARG A 217 -3.78 -22.87 6.47
CA ARG A 217 -4.87 -22.99 7.44
C ARG A 217 -6.11 -23.50 6.73
N LYS A 218 -6.97 -24.19 7.48
CA LYS A 218 -8.31 -24.52 7.01
C LYS A 218 -9.14 -23.25 6.95
N GLN A 219 -10.18 -23.28 6.13
CA GLN A 219 -11.21 -22.24 6.06
C GLN A 219 -12.58 -22.90 6.26
N PRO A 220 -13.56 -22.17 6.82
CA PRO A 220 -14.85 -22.76 7.21
C PRO A 220 -15.78 -23.13 6.03
N PHE A 221 -15.65 -22.47 4.87
CA PHE A 221 -16.61 -22.61 3.76
C PHE A 221 -16.00 -23.16 2.46
N GLY A 222 -14.79 -23.73 2.52
CA GLY A 222 -14.11 -24.27 1.34
C GLY A 222 -13.13 -25.38 1.68
N ASN A 223 -12.84 -26.24 0.70
CA ASN A 223 -11.93 -27.39 0.88
C ASN A 223 -10.46 -27.02 0.68
N GLU A 224 -10.19 -25.96 -0.08
CA GLU A 224 -8.83 -25.50 -0.35
C GLU A 224 -8.21 -24.86 0.88
N LEU A 225 -6.95 -25.20 1.17
CA LEU A 225 -6.21 -24.57 2.25
C LEU A 225 -5.84 -23.14 1.87
N ALA A 226 -6.01 -22.21 2.82
CA ALA A 226 -5.67 -20.81 2.65
C ALA A 226 -4.36 -20.48 3.36
N LYS A 227 -3.59 -19.53 2.83
CA LYS A 227 -2.42 -18.99 3.56
C LYS A 227 -2.90 -18.29 4.83
N GLN A 228 -2.15 -18.42 5.92
CA GLN A 228 -2.39 -17.66 7.15
C GLN A 228 -2.24 -16.18 6.85
N ARG A 229 -3.20 -15.39 7.34
CA ARG A 229 -3.23 -13.95 7.16
C ARG A 229 -3.39 -13.23 8.49
N ALA A 230 -3.03 -11.95 8.49
CA ALA A 230 -3.31 -11.01 9.55
C ALA A 230 -4.07 -9.82 8.97
N TRP A 231 -4.99 -9.26 9.75
CA TRP A 231 -5.59 -7.96 9.49
C TRP A 231 -4.52 -6.87 9.55
N GLU A 232 -4.70 -5.83 8.75
CA GLU A 232 -3.76 -4.72 8.68
C GLU A 232 -4.37 -3.41 8.22
N LEU A 233 -3.76 -2.29 8.61
CA LEU A 233 -3.94 -1.01 7.94
C LEU A 233 -2.87 -0.83 6.87
N LYS A 234 -3.29 -0.48 5.65
CA LYS A 234 -2.38 -0.36 4.51
C LYS A 234 -1.33 0.72 4.72
N ALA A 235 -0.15 0.55 4.13
CA ALA A 235 0.95 1.51 4.22
C ALA A 235 0.58 2.92 3.71
N SER A 236 -0.33 3.02 2.73
CA SER A 236 -0.87 4.29 2.23
C SER A 236 -1.75 5.00 3.26
N TYR A 237 -2.61 4.25 3.95
CA TYR A 237 -3.42 4.75 5.05
C TYR A 237 -2.52 5.25 6.20
N MET A 238 -1.55 4.43 6.60
CA MET A 238 -0.56 4.82 7.62
C MET A 238 0.25 6.05 7.21
N THR A 239 0.63 6.17 5.93
CA THR A 239 1.31 7.37 5.41
C THR A 239 0.44 8.61 5.55
N ASN A 240 -0.86 8.51 5.27
CA ASN A 240 -1.80 9.62 5.42
C ASN A 240 -1.96 10.02 6.90
N LEU A 241 -2.14 9.05 7.79
CA LEU A 241 -2.17 9.26 9.25
C LEU A 241 -0.91 10.01 9.73
N ILE A 242 0.27 9.52 9.37
CA ILE A 242 1.56 10.10 9.77
C ILE A 242 1.67 11.55 9.29
N ARG A 243 1.36 11.82 8.02
CA ARG A 243 1.47 13.17 7.45
C ARG A 243 0.46 14.12 8.08
N ASN A 244 -0.79 13.71 8.20
CA ASN A 244 -1.90 14.64 8.43
C ASN A 244 -2.27 14.78 9.91
N ARG A 245 -2.05 13.74 10.73
CA ARG A 245 -2.45 13.73 12.14
C ARG A 245 -1.26 13.77 13.11
N ILE A 246 -0.08 13.29 12.70
CA ILE A 246 1.07 13.12 13.61
C ILE A 246 2.14 14.20 13.39
N PHE A 247 2.55 14.41 12.13
CA PHE A 247 3.61 15.36 11.78
C PHE A 247 3.10 16.67 11.18
N ASN A 248 1.79 16.79 10.91
CA ASN A 248 1.17 17.97 10.31
C ASN A 248 1.89 18.45 9.03
N GLN A 249 2.40 17.51 8.23
CA GLN A 249 2.96 17.73 6.89
C GLN A 249 1.90 17.63 5.77
N GLY A 250 0.66 17.27 6.12
CA GLY A 250 -0.47 17.35 5.22
C GLY A 250 -0.71 18.77 4.75
N GLY A 251 -1.06 18.94 3.48
CA GLY A 251 -1.66 20.20 3.04
C GLY A 251 -3.00 20.37 3.73
N GLN A 252 -3.27 21.54 4.31
CA GLN A 252 -4.58 21.88 4.91
C GLN A 252 -5.75 21.92 3.88
N GLU A 253 -5.56 21.40 2.66
CA GLU A 253 -6.42 21.63 1.49
C GLU A 253 -6.65 20.37 0.61
N ASP A 254 -6.38 19.16 1.12
CA ASP A 254 -6.70 17.95 0.35
C ASP A 254 -8.24 17.78 0.26
N GLU A 255 -8.78 18.02 -0.93
CA GLU A 255 -10.21 17.88 -1.25
C GLU A 255 -10.73 16.48 -0.88
N SER A 256 -11.90 16.40 -0.27
CA SER A 256 -12.55 15.12 0.09
C SER A 256 -13.72 14.81 -0.84
N ILE A 257 -13.80 13.56 -1.28
CA ILE A 257 -14.94 13.06 -2.06
C ILE A 257 -16.18 12.99 -1.16
N THR A 258 -16.05 12.62 0.12
CA THR A 258 -17.19 12.47 1.03
C THR A 258 -17.84 13.79 1.43
N GLU A 259 -17.10 14.90 1.51
CA GLU A 259 -17.66 16.23 1.85
C GLU A 259 -18.80 16.66 0.92
N THR A 260 -18.71 16.26 -0.34
CA THR A 260 -19.72 16.57 -1.35
C THR A 260 -21.06 15.82 -1.13
N SER A 261 -21.17 14.91 -0.16
CA SER A 261 -22.32 14.01 0.03
C SER A 261 -23.34 14.42 1.11
N ARG A 262 -23.19 15.59 1.76
CA ARG A 262 -24.16 16.20 2.70
C ARG A 262 -24.71 15.25 3.78
N GLY A 263 -23.83 14.59 4.54
CA GLY A 263 -24.19 13.98 5.83
C GLY A 263 -24.80 12.58 5.79
N LYS A 264 -24.64 11.80 4.71
CA LYS A 264 -24.92 10.36 4.73
C LYS A 264 -23.60 9.61 4.95
N GLU A 265 -23.55 8.72 5.95
CA GLU A 265 -22.46 7.76 6.12
C GLU A 265 -22.42 6.80 4.92
N LYS A 266 -21.66 7.18 3.90
CA LYS A 266 -21.41 6.38 2.70
C LYS A 266 -19.93 6.39 2.42
N SER A 267 -19.39 5.23 2.02
CA SER A 267 -18.04 5.17 1.51
C SER A 267 -17.90 5.97 0.21
N PHE A 268 -16.70 6.50 -0.04
CA PHE A 268 -16.42 7.28 -1.23
C PHE A 268 -16.64 6.49 -2.53
N THR A 269 -16.46 5.17 -2.50
CA THR A 269 -16.71 4.27 -3.64
C THR A 269 -18.18 4.29 -4.03
N LYS A 270 -19.08 4.23 -3.05
CA LYS A 270 -20.53 4.30 -3.26
C LYS A 270 -20.98 5.68 -3.76
N ILE A 271 -20.35 6.75 -3.28
CA ILE A 271 -20.59 8.12 -3.78
C ILE A 271 -20.16 8.23 -5.24
N ILE A 272 -18.99 7.71 -5.60
CA ILE A 272 -18.49 7.68 -6.98
C ILE A 272 -19.46 6.88 -7.87
N GLU A 273 -19.88 5.70 -7.41
CA GLU A 273 -20.83 4.84 -8.11
C GLU A 273 -22.14 5.56 -8.41
N GLU A 274 -22.76 6.16 -7.40
CA GLU A 274 -24.02 6.88 -7.54
C GLU A 274 -23.89 8.04 -8.53
N ARG A 275 -22.77 8.77 -8.53
CA ARG A 275 -22.58 9.92 -9.42
C ARG A 275 -22.29 9.54 -10.86
N ILE A 276 -21.41 8.55 -11.07
CA ILE A 276 -21.03 8.13 -12.43
C ILE A 276 -22.20 7.40 -13.09
N SER A 277 -22.95 6.57 -12.34
CA SER A 277 -24.05 5.76 -12.88
C SER A 277 -25.21 6.57 -13.46
N VAL A 278 -25.42 7.80 -12.97
CA VAL A 278 -26.42 8.74 -13.52
C VAL A 278 -26.20 9.03 -15.01
N TYR A 279 -24.94 8.95 -15.47
CA TYR A 279 -24.55 9.30 -16.83
C TYR A 279 -24.30 8.08 -17.72
N LYS A 280 -24.61 6.87 -17.24
CA LYS A 280 -24.46 5.65 -18.01
C LYS A 280 -25.29 5.73 -19.31
N GLY A 281 -24.68 5.37 -20.42
CA GLY A 281 -25.25 5.45 -21.77
C GLY A 281 -25.06 6.79 -22.47
N CYS A 282 -24.68 7.86 -21.77
CA CYS A 282 -24.40 9.15 -22.41
C CYS A 282 -23.11 9.10 -23.23
N SER A 283 -23.10 9.75 -24.39
CA SER A 283 -21.91 9.88 -25.22
C SER A 283 -20.88 10.82 -24.59
N GLU A 284 -19.60 10.61 -24.90
CA GLU A 284 -18.53 11.54 -24.51
C GLU A 284 -18.85 12.98 -24.94
N SER A 285 -19.45 13.15 -26.13
CA SER A 285 -19.76 14.47 -26.69
C SER A 285 -20.82 15.23 -25.89
N GLU A 286 -21.85 14.53 -25.41
CA GLU A 286 -22.91 15.10 -24.57
C GLU A 286 -22.35 15.46 -23.20
N LEU A 287 -21.54 14.56 -22.62
CA LEU A 287 -20.92 14.78 -21.33
C LEU A 287 -19.92 15.95 -21.35
N TYR A 288 -19.14 16.10 -22.42
CA TYR A 288 -18.26 17.26 -22.56
C TYR A 288 -19.04 18.58 -22.63
N LYS A 289 -20.20 18.61 -23.31
CA LYS A 289 -21.06 19.79 -23.35
C LYS A 289 -21.64 20.08 -21.96
N LEU A 290 -22.23 19.07 -21.32
CA LEU A 290 -22.87 19.18 -20.01
C LEU A 290 -21.90 19.69 -18.94
N PHE A 291 -20.70 19.10 -18.89
CA PHE A 291 -19.68 19.45 -17.89
C PHE A 291 -18.71 20.54 -18.37
N LYS A 292 -18.95 21.15 -19.54
CA LYS A 292 -18.11 22.20 -20.10
C LYS A 292 -16.63 21.78 -20.15
N VAL A 293 -16.35 20.60 -20.69
CA VAL A 293 -14.99 20.06 -20.88
C VAL A 293 -14.54 20.35 -22.31
N ASN A 294 -13.32 20.88 -22.47
CA ASN A 294 -12.75 21.09 -23.79
C ASN A 294 -12.40 19.73 -24.45
N PRO A 295 -13.02 19.34 -25.57
CA PRO A 295 -12.78 18.05 -26.22
C PRO A 295 -11.38 17.93 -26.86
N LYS A 296 -10.61 19.03 -26.93
CA LYS A 296 -9.22 19.06 -27.40
C LYS A 296 -8.20 19.02 -26.26
N ALA A 297 -8.63 19.08 -25.00
CA ALA A 297 -7.71 19.06 -23.86
C ALA A 297 -7.02 17.69 -23.72
N LYS A 298 -5.73 17.70 -23.39
CA LYS A 298 -5.01 16.50 -22.97
C LYS A 298 -5.63 16.01 -21.66
N GLY A 299 -5.95 14.70 -21.57
CA GLY A 299 -6.60 14.14 -20.38
C GLY A 299 -8.06 14.55 -20.18
N LYS A 300 -8.76 15.02 -21.24
CA LYS A 300 -10.17 15.43 -21.19
C LYS A 300 -11.12 14.45 -20.49
N ASN A 301 -10.88 13.15 -20.61
CA ASN A 301 -11.71 12.13 -19.99
C ASN A 301 -11.52 12.09 -18.47
N SER A 302 -10.29 12.19 -17.97
CA SER A 302 -10.03 12.33 -16.54
C SER A 302 -10.63 13.64 -16.00
N ILE A 303 -10.51 14.75 -16.76
CA ILE A 303 -11.14 16.03 -16.40
C ILE A 303 -12.67 15.89 -16.33
N LEU A 304 -13.27 15.14 -17.24
CA LEU A 304 -14.70 14.87 -17.23
C LEU A 304 -15.12 14.12 -15.96
N ILE A 305 -14.43 13.02 -15.61
CA ILE A 305 -14.76 12.25 -14.39
C ILE A 305 -14.62 13.13 -13.15
N ARG A 306 -13.55 13.90 -13.05
CA ARG A 306 -13.38 14.89 -11.98
C ARG A 306 -14.59 15.82 -11.86
N LYS A 307 -15.06 16.38 -12.97
CA LYS A 307 -16.22 17.28 -12.99
C LYS A 307 -17.54 16.59 -12.66
N ILE A 308 -17.74 15.33 -13.09
CA ILE A 308 -18.88 14.50 -12.68
C ILE A 308 -18.91 14.34 -11.17
N LEU A 309 -17.75 14.17 -10.55
CA LEU A 309 -17.60 14.04 -9.10
C LEU A 309 -17.64 15.38 -8.37
N GLY A 310 -17.76 16.51 -9.06
CA GLY A 310 -17.81 17.83 -8.43
C GLY A 310 -16.47 18.30 -7.84
N LEU A 311 -15.36 17.68 -8.24
CA LEU A 311 -14.02 17.98 -7.73
C LEU A 311 -13.37 19.15 -8.48
N THR A 312 -12.60 19.94 -7.76
CA THR A 312 -11.81 21.06 -8.26
C THR A 312 -10.38 20.64 -8.56
N GLY A 313 -9.82 19.76 -7.73
CA GLY A 313 -8.45 19.26 -7.79
C GLY A 313 -8.29 17.93 -8.52
N ASP A 314 -7.09 17.37 -8.50
CA ASP A 314 -6.87 16.03 -9.04
C ASP A 314 -7.51 14.99 -8.11
N ILE A 315 -8.34 14.10 -8.66
CA ILE A 315 -9.00 13.04 -7.89
C ILE A 315 -7.98 12.18 -7.13
N GLU A 316 -6.82 11.94 -7.72
CA GLU A 316 -5.77 11.11 -7.10
C GLU A 316 -5.14 11.79 -5.89
N LYS A 317 -5.33 13.10 -5.71
CA LYS A 317 -4.88 13.86 -4.54
C LYS A 317 -5.94 13.98 -3.44
N THR A 318 -7.15 13.48 -3.68
CA THR A 318 -8.18 13.46 -2.63
C THR A 318 -7.74 12.58 -1.46
N GLN A 319 -8.24 12.91 -0.26
CA GLN A 319 -7.87 12.18 0.95
C GLN A 319 -8.12 10.67 0.81
N GLU A 320 -9.25 10.30 0.22
CA GLU A 320 -9.67 8.91 0.09
C GLU A 320 -8.82 8.14 -0.93
N PHE A 321 -8.46 8.76 -2.06
CA PHE A 321 -7.58 8.12 -3.05
C PHE A 321 -6.16 7.96 -2.52
N GLN A 322 -5.65 8.93 -1.75
CA GLN A 322 -4.34 8.83 -1.11
C GLN A 322 -4.33 7.72 -0.04
N LYS A 323 -5.35 7.65 0.83
CA LYS A 323 -5.49 6.58 1.83
C LYS A 323 -5.60 5.19 1.18
N ALA A 324 -6.34 5.07 0.07
CA ALA A 324 -6.55 3.81 -0.65
C ALA A 324 -5.44 3.42 -1.65
N ASN A 325 -4.41 4.26 -1.84
CA ASN A 325 -3.40 4.11 -2.90
C ASN A 325 -4.02 3.91 -4.30
N MET A 326 -5.02 4.74 -4.63
CA MET A 326 -5.87 4.56 -5.81
C MET A 326 -5.49 5.48 -6.96
N ASN A 327 -5.63 4.98 -8.19
CA ASN A 327 -5.47 5.74 -9.43
C ASN A 327 -6.74 5.71 -10.29
N LEU A 328 -7.01 6.80 -11.02
CA LEU A 328 -8.08 6.85 -12.00
C LEU A 328 -7.56 6.41 -13.38
N ARG A 329 -8.27 5.48 -14.01
CA ARG A 329 -8.00 5.04 -15.38
C ARG A 329 -9.27 5.13 -16.20
N VAL A 330 -9.34 6.15 -17.07
CA VAL A 330 -10.46 6.28 -18.01
C VAL A 330 -10.09 5.61 -19.33
N ILE A 331 -10.82 4.56 -19.69
CA ILE A 331 -10.44 3.62 -20.74
C ILE A 331 -11.49 3.61 -21.83
N ARG A 332 -11.05 3.59 -23.08
CA ARG A 332 -11.91 3.34 -24.24
C ARG A 332 -11.77 1.90 -24.69
N VAL A 333 -12.90 1.23 -24.86
CA VAL A 333 -12.99 -0.15 -25.37
C VAL A 333 -13.78 -0.18 -26.67
N ASP A 334 -13.50 -1.17 -27.53
CA ASP A 334 -14.32 -1.44 -28.70
C ASP A 334 -15.65 -2.12 -28.35
N LYS A 335 -16.44 -2.49 -29.38
CA LYS A 335 -17.76 -3.13 -29.22
C LYS A 335 -17.67 -4.44 -28.45
N GLU A 336 -16.55 -5.14 -28.60
CA GLU A 336 -16.22 -6.41 -27.98
C GLU A 336 -15.54 -6.24 -26.60
N GLY A 337 -15.41 -5.02 -26.10
CA GLY A 337 -14.83 -4.72 -24.78
C GLY A 337 -13.30 -4.76 -24.73
N LEU A 338 -12.60 -4.88 -25.86
CA LEU A 338 -11.15 -4.83 -25.89
C LEU A 338 -10.68 -3.37 -25.80
N PRO A 339 -9.79 -3.02 -24.85
CA PRO A 339 -9.18 -1.70 -24.79
C PRO A 339 -8.49 -1.32 -26.10
N LYS A 340 -8.65 -0.05 -26.50
CA LYS A 340 -8.02 0.48 -27.73
C LYS A 340 -6.49 0.51 -27.65
N GLU A 341 -5.94 0.56 -26.45
CA GLU A 341 -4.49 0.60 -26.19
C GLU A 341 -4.12 -0.20 -24.93
N ASP A 342 -2.87 -0.63 -24.86
CA ASP A 342 -2.27 -1.11 -23.61
C ASP A 342 -2.18 0.05 -22.62
N SER A 343 -2.30 -0.23 -21.32
CA SER A 343 -2.31 0.82 -20.29
C SER A 343 -0.90 1.06 -19.74
N PRO A 344 -0.29 2.24 -19.93
CA PRO A 344 1.05 2.52 -19.43
C PRO A 344 1.09 2.80 -17.94
N PHE A 345 2.18 2.38 -17.29
CA PHE A 345 2.58 2.86 -15.97
C PHE A 345 3.67 3.95 -16.10
N LYS A 346 4.11 4.46 -14.95
CA LYS A 346 5.18 5.47 -14.87
C LYS A 346 6.47 4.93 -15.47
N THR A 347 7.26 5.81 -16.09
CA THR A 347 8.59 5.47 -16.58
C THR A 347 9.50 5.02 -15.46
N TYR A 348 10.28 3.97 -15.70
CA TYR A 348 11.32 3.52 -14.77
C TYR A 348 12.68 4.09 -15.17
N GLN A 349 13.52 4.34 -14.16
CA GLN A 349 14.92 4.71 -14.36
C GLN A 349 15.76 3.44 -14.48
N PHE A 350 16.58 3.30 -15.52
CA PHE A 350 17.27 2.04 -15.80
C PHE A 350 18.24 1.64 -14.69
N LYS A 351 19.07 2.59 -14.22
CA LYS A 351 20.06 2.34 -13.16
C LYS A 351 19.37 1.94 -11.85
N GLU A 352 18.39 2.73 -11.41
CA GLU A 352 17.60 2.44 -10.21
C GLU A 352 16.92 1.07 -10.28
N LEU A 353 16.26 0.75 -11.40
CA LEU A 353 15.61 -0.55 -11.57
C LEU A 353 16.63 -1.70 -11.51
N SER A 354 17.80 -1.53 -12.11
CA SER A 354 18.84 -2.56 -12.11
C SER A 354 19.41 -2.79 -10.71
N GLU A 355 19.68 -1.73 -9.96
CA GLU A 355 20.32 -1.81 -8.64
C GLU A 355 19.39 -2.37 -7.56
N ASN A 356 18.10 -2.01 -7.59
CA ASN A 356 17.14 -2.46 -6.57
C ASN A 356 16.81 -3.96 -6.72
N ASP A 357 17.19 -4.77 -5.74
CA ASP A 357 16.95 -6.22 -5.67
C ASP A 357 15.83 -6.65 -4.73
N ASN A 358 15.19 -5.70 -4.03
CA ASN A 358 14.03 -5.97 -3.20
C ASN A 358 12.73 -5.77 -4.01
N TRP A 359 11.90 -6.82 -4.07
CA TRP A 359 10.61 -6.78 -4.77
C TRP A 359 9.66 -5.74 -4.17
N GLU A 360 9.49 -5.69 -2.86
CA GLU A 360 8.53 -4.80 -2.20
C GLU A 360 8.96 -3.32 -2.27
N ASP A 361 10.26 -3.05 -2.42
CA ASP A 361 10.78 -1.70 -2.67
C ASP A 361 10.82 -1.36 -4.16
N SER A 362 10.48 -2.30 -5.05
CA SER A 362 10.58 -2.11 -6.49
C SER A 362 9.47 -1.21 -7.02
N GLN A 363 9.76 -0.46 -8.09
CA GLN A 363 8.74 0.36 -8.75
C GLN A 363 7.53 -0.46 -9.24
N PRO A 364 7.67 -1.66 -9.83
CA PRO A 364 6.50 -2.47 -10.16
C PRO A 364 5.63 -2.79 -8.95
N TYR A 365 6.22 -3.08 -7.80
CA TYR A 365 5.42 -3.33 -6.60
C TYR A 365 4.69 -2.05 -6.14
N LEU A 366 5.42 -0.95 -5.98
CA LEU A 366 4.89 0.30 -5.41
C LEU A 366 3.94 1.07 -6.35
N GLU A 367 4.16 1.01 -7.66
CA GLU A 367 3.41 1.80 -8.66
C GLU A 367 2.46 0.95 -9.52
N ILE A 368 2.42 -0.37 -9.34
CA ILE A 368 1.56 -1.26 -10.12
C ILE A 368 0.82 -2.24 -9.22
N PHE A 369 1.53 -3.13 -8.54
CA PHE A 369 0.92 -4.25 -7.80
C PHE A 369 0.11 -3.77 -6.58
N SER A 370 0.71 -2.92 -5.75
CA SER A 370 0.10 -2.41 -4.51
C SER A 370 -0.99 -1.35 -4.73
N LYS A 371 -1.26 -0.97 -5.98
CA LYS A 371 -2.21 0.09 -6.33
C LYS A 371 -3.61 -0.44 -6.55
N GLN A 372 -4.57 0.39 -6.16
CA GLN A 372 -5.96 0.24 -6.54
C GLN A 372 -6.27 1.09 -7.77
N PHE A 373 -7.22 0.67 -8.57
CA PHE A 373 -7.62 1.35 -9.80
C PHE A 373 -9.13 1.56 -9.79
N LEU A 374 -9.54 2.80 -10.03
CA LEU A 374 -10.88 3.11 -10.52
C LEU A 374 -10.81 3.13 -12.05
N PHE A 375 -11.32 2.08 -12.68
CA PHE A 375 -11.57 2.05 -14.11
C PHE A 375 -12.91 2.73 -14.40
N VAL A 376 -12.91 3.67 -15.35
CA VAL A 376 -14.15 4.22 -15.93
C VAL A 376 -14.12 3.94 -17.43
N VAL A 377 -15.11 3.18 -17.90
CA VAL A 377 -15.10 2.57 -19.23
C VAL A 377 -16.04 3.32 -20.16
N PHE A 378 -15.49 3.73 -21.30
CA PHE A 378 -16.21 4.26 -22.43
C PHE A 378 -16.23 3.23 -23.55
N LYS A 379 -17.41 2.72 -23.90
CA LYS A 379 -17.57 1.65 -24.90
C LYS A 379 -17.97 2.23 -26.25
N GLU A 380 -17.31 1.77 -27.31
CA GLU A 380 -17.70 2.09 -28.68
C GLU A 380 -19.00 1.37 -29.03
N ILE A 381 -20.04 2.12 -29.42
CA ILE A 381 -21.32 1.55 -29.89
C ILE A 381 -21.46 1.67 -31.42
N GLU A 382 -20.90 2.73 -31.99
CA GLU A 382 -20.79 2.98 -33.43
C GLU A 382 -19.39 3.53 -33.74
N PRO A 383 -18.93 3.50 -35.00
CA PRO A 383 -17.59 3.99 -35.35
C PRO A 383 -17.31 5.39 -34.78
N LYS A 384 -16.34 5.47 -33.86
CA LYS A 384 -15.92 6.70 -33.14
C LYS A 384 -16.95 7.28 -32.16
N LEU A 385 -18.08 6.62 -31.92
CA LEU A 385 -19.08 6.99 -30.92
C LEU A 385 -18.90 6.16 -29.66
N PHE A 386 -18.42 6.80 -28.60
CA PHE A 386 -18.20 6.17 -27.30
C PHE A 386 -19.20 6.68 -26.27
N VAL A 387 -19.76 5.76 -25.49
CA VAL A 387 -20.69 6.05 -24.39
C VAL A 387 -20.11 5.60 -23.06
N LEU A 388 -20.42 6.30 -21.98
CA LEU A 388 -20.07 5.87 -20.63
C LEU A 388 -20.81 4.56 -20.32
N ASP A 389 -20.08 3.47 -20.14
CA ASP A 389 -20.65 2.12 -20.07
C ASP A 389 -20.68 1.60 -18.64
N SER A 390 -19.54 1.61 -17.98
CA SER A 390 -19.34 0.97 -16.69
C SER A 390 -18.17 1.59 -15.94
N MET A 391 -18.05 1.22 -14.66
CA MET A 391 -16.90 1.52 -13.85
C MET A 391 -16.55 0.30 -12.98
N LYS A 392 -15.30 0.23 -12.53
CA LYS A 392 -14.80 -0.88 -11.72
C LYS A 392 -13.69 -0.44 -10.79
N PHE A 393 -13.83 -0.77 -9.50
CA PHE A 393 -12.73 -0.72 -8.54
C PHE A 393 -11.98 -2.05 -8.56
N TRP A 394 -10.66 -2.02 -8.73
CA TRP A 394 -9.87 -3.24 -8.88
C TRP A 394 -8.42 -3.03 -8.44
N GLY A 395 -7.80 -4.07 -7.89
CA GLY A 395 -6.37 -4.15 -7.63
C GLY A 395 -5.85 -5.54 -7.98
N PHE A 396 -4.53 -5.70 -8.12
CA PHE A 396 -3.95 -6.98 -8.51
C PHE A 396 -4.19 -8.08 -7.45
N PRO A 397 -4.69 -9.27 -7.83
CA PRO A 397 -4.77 -10.39 -6.89
C PRO A 397 -3.37 -10.98 -6.62
N ASP A 398 -3.21 -11.63 -5.46
CA ASP A 398 -1.92 -12.22 -5.04
C ASP A 398 -1.41 -13.28 -6.04
N SER A 399 -2.31 -13.92 -6.78
CA SER A 399 -1.97 -14.88 -7.85
C SER A 399 -1.12 -14.26 -8.97
N GLN A 400 -1.07 -12.94 -9.08
CA GLN A 400 -0.29 -12.22 -10.08
C GLN A 400 1.10 -11.80 -9.59
N ILE A 401 1.43 -11.98 -8.29
CA ILE A 401 2.74 -11.60 -7.74
C ILE A 401 3.87 -12.25 -8.52
N GLU A 402 3.80 -13.57 -8.73
CA GLU A 402 4.87 -14.34 -9.37
C GLU A 402 5.14 -13.86 -10.81
N GLU A 403 4.08 -13.59 -11.58
CA GLU A 403 4.20 -13.11 -12.96
C GLU A 403 4.79 -11.69 -13.01
N LEU A 404 4.30 -10.77 -12.17
CA LEU A 404 4.85 -9.42 -12.12
C LEU A 404 6.31 -9.40 -11.67
N GLN A 405 6.65 -10.22 -10.67
CA GLN A 405 8.02 -10.36 -10.17
C GLN A 405 8.94 -10.99 -11.22
N ARG A 406 8.46 -11.99 -11.96
CA ARG A 406 9.19 -12.61 -13.08
C ARG A 406 9.53 -11.59 -14.16
N VAL A 407 8.54 -10.82 -14.63
CA VAL A 407 8.74 -9.79 -15.67
C VAL A 407 9.67 -8.68 -15.18
N TRP A 408 9.56 -8.28 -13.92
CA TRP A 408 10.48 -7.33 -13.30
C TRP A 408 11.91 -7.87 -13.28
N GLN A 409 12.12 -9.11 -12.80
CA GLN A 409 13.44 -9.73 -12.73
C GLN A 409 14.07 -9.93 -14.11
N GLU A 410 13.27 -10.33 -15.11
CA GLU A 410 13.70 -10.43 -16.50
C GLU A 410 14.17 -9.06 -17.03
N THR A 411 13.38 -8.01 -16.81
CA THR A 411 13.72 -6.63 -17.20
C THR A 411 15.02 -6.18 -16.52
N ARG A 412 15.18 -6.45 -15.22
CA ARG A 412 16.39 -6.13 -14.45
C ARG A 412 17.62 -6.83 -15.02
N ASN A 413 17.52 -8.13 -15.28
CA ASN A 413 18.62 -8.93 -15.81
C ASN A 413 19.07 -8.42 -17.18
N ILE A 414 18.12 -8.02 -18.04
CA ILE A 414 18.43 -7.43 -19.34
C ILE A 414 19.20 -6.11 -19.20
N ILE A 415 18.79 -5.24 -18.27
CA ILE A 415 19.48 -3.96 -18.02
C ILE A 415 20.87 -4.16 -17.42
N LYS A 416 21.01 -5.09 -16.46
CA LYS A 416 22.31 -5.39 -15.81
C LYS A 416 23.33 -5.96 -16.79
N ASN A 417 22.90 -6.89 -17.64
CA ASN A 417 23.82 -7.63 -18.50
C ASN A 417 24.09 -6.87 -19.80
N SER A 418 23.07 -6.72 -20.65
CA SER A 418 23.18 -5.97 -21.90
C SER A 418 21.81 -5.86 -22.56
N VAL A 419 21.39 -4.63 -22.85
CA VAL A 419 20.24 -4.37 -23.72
C VAL A 419 20.68 -4.59 -25.17
N LYS A 420 20.11 -5.60 -25.82
CA LYS A 420 20.40 -5.91 -27.22
C LYS A 420 19.52 -5.07 -28.13
N LEU A 421 20.14 -4.27 -28.99
CA LEU A 421 19.47 -3.50 -30.03
C LEU A 421 19.50 -4.29 -31.35
N THR A 422 18.32 -4.55 -31.93
CA THR A 422 18.19 -5.23 -33.23
C THR A 422 17.65 -4.26 -34.27
N PHE A 423 18.35 -4.16 -35.40
CA PHE A 423 18.02 -3.27 -36.51
C PHE A 423 17.34 -4.07 -37.63
N GLN A 424 16.08 -3.78 -37.90
CA GLN A 424 15.32 -4.38 -38.99
C GLN A 424 14.40 -3.33 -39.63
N ASN A 425 14.41 -3.22 -40.96
CA ASN A 425 13.50 -2.37 -41.73
C ASN A 425 13.42 -0.91 -41.23
N ASN A 426 14.57 -0.26 -41.00
CA ASN A 426 14.68 1.09 -40.42
C ASN A 426 14.04 1.27 -39.04
N ARG A 427 13.83 0.18 -38.30
CA ARG A 427 13.35 0.18 -36.91
C ARG A 427 14.40 -0.46 -36.01
N VAL A 428 14.49 0.09 -34.79
CA VAL A 428 15.29 -0.46 -33.72
C VAL A 428 14.35 -1.10 -32.71
N SER A 429 14.66 -2.32 -32.30
CA SER A 429 13.94 -3.06 -31.25
C SER A 429 14.89 -3.50 -30.15
N THR A 430 14.35 -3.71 -28.96
CA THR A 430 15.08 -4.17 -27.78
C THR A 430 14.68 -5.61 -27.45
N ASN A 431 15.53 -6.32 -26.71
CA ASN A 431 15.21 -7.64 -26.16
C ASN A 431 14.37 -7.59 -24.87
N PHE A 432 13.71 -6.46 -24.57
CA PHE A 432 12.86 -6.34 -23.39
C PHE A 432 11.60 -7.22 -23.46
N PRO A 433 11.00 -7.58 -22.30
CA PRO A 433 9.76 -8.36 -22.24
C PRO A 433 8.66 -7.79 -23.13
N GLN A 434 8.18 -8.60 -24.08
CA GLN A 434 7.14 -8.22 -25.05
C GLN A 434 5.77 -8.80 -24.68
N SER A 435 4.69 -8.12 -25.08
CA SER A 435 3.30 -8.52 -24.80
C SER A 435 2.87 -9.84 -25.46
N ARG A 436 3.62 -10.34 -26.45
CA ARG A 436 3.36 -11.65 -27.07
C ARG A 436 3.65 -12.81 -26.13
N VAL A 437 4.64 -12.64 -25.25
CA VAL A 437 5.06 -13.66 -24.27
C VAL A 437 4.49 -13.34 -22.89
N ASN A 438 4.54 -12.07 -22.50
CA ASN A 438 4.13 -11.61 -21.17
C ASN A 438 2.71 -11.05 -21.25
N GLN A 439 1.73 -11.82 -20.76
CA GLN A 439 0.31 -11.54 -21.01
C GLN A 439 -0.28 -10.52 -20.04
N VAL A 440 0.33 -10.33 -18.87
CA VAL A 440 -0.19 -9.46 -17.80
C VAL A 440 0.42 -8.08 -17.91
N ILE A 441 1.74 -7.99 -17.70
CA ILE A 441 2.54 -6.79 -17.92
C ILE A 441 3.73 -7.07 -18.84
N PHE A 442 4.19 -6.04 -19.53
CA PHE A 442 5.37 -6.09 -20.40
C PHE A 442 6.06 -4.73 -20.42
N THR A 443 7.19 -4.59 -21.11
CA THR A 443 7.87 -3.29 -21.22
C THR A 443 7.84 -2.73 -22.64
N LYS A 444 7.68 -1.41 -22.73
CA LYS A 444 7.57 -0.69 -23.99
C LYS A 444 8.00 0.76 -23.79
N ILE A 445 8.53 1.36 -24.86
CA ILE A 445 8.89 2.77 -24.88
C ILE A 445 7.72 3.65 -24.46
N HIS A 446 8.00 4.69 -23.66
CA HIS A 446 7.02 5.70 -23.23
C HIS A 446 7.32 7.02 -23.94
N ALA A 447 7.42 6.97 -25.26
CA ALA A 447 7.65 8.13 -26.11
C ALA A 447 7.04 7.88 -27.49
N SER A 448 6.68 8.95 -28.19
CA SER A 448 6.11 8.86 -29.55
C SER A 448 7.14 8.35 -30.57
N ASN A 449 8.41 8.69 -30.38
CA ASN A 449 9.52 8.29 -31.24
C ASN A 449 10.60 7.61 -30.41
N SER A 450 11.28 6.65 -31.04
CA SER A 450 12.45 6.02 -30.46
C SER A 450 13.73 6.80 -30.77
N TYR A 451 14.70 6.69 -29.88
CA TYR A 451 16.03 7.28 -29.94
C TYR A 451 16.99 6.42 -29.11
N TYR A 452 18.01 5.86 -29.75
CA TYR A 452 18.93 4.90 -29.17
C TYR A 452 20.36 5.28 -29.48
N GLU A 453 21.20 5.36 -28.46
CA GLU A 453 22.64 5.47 -28.59
C GLU A 453 23.24 4.09 -28.84
N ILE A 454 23.79 3.88 -30.03
CA ILE A 454 24.34 2.59 -30.47
C ILE A 454 25.83 2.48 -30.12
N GLU A 455 26.51 3.62 -30.15
CA GLU A 455 27.88 3.86 -29.73
C GLU A 455 27.89 5.25 -29.11
N LYS A 456 28.84 5.54 -28.23
CA LYS A 456 28.90 6.84 -27.53
C LYS A 456 28.90 8.01 -28.53
N GLY A 457 27.88 8.86 -28.43
CA GLY A 457 27.65 10.00 -29.32
C GLY A 457 26.95 9.69 -30.66
N LYS A 458 26.70 8.41 -30.98
CA LYS A 458 26.00 7.99 -32.23
C LYS A 458 24.60 7.49 -31.93
N PHE A 459 23.61 8.22 -32.42
CA PHE A 459 22.19 7.93 -32.18
C PHE A 459 21.45 7.47 -33.44
N VAL A 460 20.49 6.58 -33.24
CA VAL A 460 19.53 6.13 -34.26
C VAL A 460 18.11 6.35 -33.76
N GLY A 461 17.27 6.95 -34.61
CA GLY A 461 15.85 7.18 -34.32
C GLY A 461 15.42 8.62 -34.61
N LYS A 462 14.16 8.92 -34.29
CA LYS A 462 13.52 10.24 -34.53
C LYS A 462 13.13 10.96 -33.23
N GLY A 463 13.45 10.37 -32.07
CA GLY A 463 13.19 10.99 -30.77
C GLY A 463 14.24 12.03 -30.40
N LYS A 464 14.17 12.51 -29.16
CA LYS A 464 15.10 13.52 -28.62
C LYS A 464 15.86 12.95 -27.44
N LEU A 465 16.99 13.57 -27.11
CA LEU A 465 17.80 13.18 -25.96
C LEU A 465 17.00 13.24 -24.63
N SER A 466 16.07 14.19 -24.49
CA SER A 466 15.15 14.34 -23.34
C SER A 466 14.25 13.12 -23.11
N ASP A 467 14.01 12.35 -24.17
CA ASP A 467 13.16 11.16 -24.16
C ASP A 467 13.95 9.90 -23.78
N THR A 468 15.26 10.04 -23.54
CA THR A 468 16.17 8.95 -23.19
C THR A 468 16.53 8.93 -21.72
N ASP A 469 16.91 7.76 -21.24
CA ASP A 469 17.55 7.54 -19.94
C ASP A 469 18.82 6.69 -20.12
N GLU A 470 19.73 6.79 -19.16
CA GLU A 470 21.06 6.18 -19.24
C GLU A 470 21.05 4.76 -18.66
N LEU A 471 21.60 3.81 -19.41
CA LEU A 471 21.84 2.44 -18.97
C LEU A 471 23.05 2.36 -18.02
N PRO A 472 23.23 1.25 -17.27
CA PRO A 472 24.40 1.06 -16.42
C PRO A 472 25.75 1.14 -17.16
N ASN A 473 25.78 0.80 -18.45
CA ASN A 473 26.98 0.89 -19.29
C ASN A 473 27.25 2.29 -19.87
N GLY A 474 26.44 3.30 -19.52
CA GLY A 474 26.61 4.69 -19.95
C GLY A 474 25.96 5.05 -21.30
N LEU A 475 25.42 4.08 -22.05
CA LEU A 475 24.66 4.36 -23.27
C LEU A 475 23.23 4.82 -22.94
N ARG A 476 22.65 5.65 -23.80
CA ARG A 476 21.29 6.16 -23.62
C ARG A 476 20.29 5.49 -24.55
N ILE A 477 19.16 5.07 -24.01
CA ILE A 477 18.04 4.57 -24.81
C ILE A 477 16.75 5.27 -24.42
N THR A 478 15.74 5.23 -25.29
CA THR A 478 14.42 5.81 -25.01
C THR A 478 13.87 5.28 -23.69
N LYS A 479 13.25 6.15 -22.89
CA LYS A 479 12.61 5.78 -21.63
C LYS A 479 11.56 4.69 -21.87
N HIS A 480 11.55 3.69 -20.99
CA HIS A 480 10.58 2.61 -21.01
C HIS A 480 9.65 2.70 -19.81
N SER A 481 8.52 2.03 -19.91
CA SER A 481 7.60 1.79 -18.79
C SER A 481 7.16 0.34 -18.82
N PHE A 482 6.65 -0.12 -17.70
CA PHE A 482 5.77 -1.28 -17.69
C PHE A 482 4.41 -0.88 -18.26
N TRP A 483 3.74 -1.81 -18.92
CA TRP A 483 2.42 -1.64 -19.50
C TRP A 483 1.57 -2.85 -19.16
N MET A 484 0.33 -2.62 -18.75
CA MET A 484 -0.68 -3.67 -18.64
C MET A 484 -1.21 -3.97 -20.04
N THR A 485 -1.23 -5.25 -20.43
CA THR A 485 -1.71 -5.59 -21.77
C THR A 485 -3.21 -5.32 -21.87
N LYS A 486 -3.66 -4.89 -23.06
CA LYS A 486 -5.10 -4.73 -23.33
C LYS A 486 -5.91 -6.02 -23.16
N LYS A 487 -5.28 -7.19 -23.37
CA LYS A 487 -5.96 -8.49 -23.21
C LYS A 487 -6.24 -8.78 -21.74
N PHE A 488 -5.22 -8.66 -20.89
CA PHE A 488 -5.38 -8.82 -19.45
C PHE A 488 -6.33 -7.77 -18.87
N LEU A 489 -6.21 -6.51 -19.30
CA LEU A 489 -7.14 -5.46 -18.89
C LEU A 489 -8.58 -5.77 -19.28
N LYS A 490 -8.83 -6.37 -20.46
CA LYS A 490 -10.18 -6.84 -20.83
C LYS A 490 -10.68 -7.90 -19.82
N GLU A 491 -9.85 -8.88 -19.46
CA GLU A 491 -10.23 -9.91 -18.48
C GLU A 491 -10.53 -9.32 -17.09
N VAL A 492 -9.76 -8.31 -16.68
CA VAL A 492 -10.02 -7.54 -15.47
C VAL A 492 -11.39 -6.87 -15.54
N LEU A 493 -11.70 -6.18 -16.64
CA LEU A 493 -13.01 -5.53 -16.82
C LEU A 493 -14.17 -6.54 -16.89
N GLU A 494 -13.91 -7.78 -17.33
CA GLU A 494 -14.87 -8.89 -17.37
C GLU A 494 -15.05 -9.61 -16.02
N GLY A 495 -14.25 -9.29 -15.00
CA GLY A 495 -14.37 -9.91 -13.66
C GLY A 495 -13.67 -11.24 -13.49
N LYS A 496 -12.74 -11.61 -14.37
CA LYS A 496 -11.97 -12.85 -14.24
C LYS A 496 -10.92 -12.84 -13.14
N TRP A 497 -10.67 -11.68 -12.53
CA TRP A 497 -9.58 -11.42 -11.58
C TRP A 497 -10.08 -10.67 -10.34
N ASP A 498 -11.31 -10.93 -9.91
CA ASP A 498 -11.94 -10.31 -8.73
C ASP A 498 -11.67 -11.08 -7.42
#